data_AF-A0A238UV65-F1
#
_entry.id   AF-A0A238UV65-F1
#
_cell.length_a   1.000
_cell.length_b   1.000
_cell.length_c   1.000
_cell.angle_alpha   90.00
_cell.angle_beta   90.00
_cell.angle_gamma   90.00
#
_symmetry.space_group_name_H-M   'P 1'
#
loop_
_entity.id
_entity.type
_entity.pdbx_description
1 polymer ?
#
loop_
_entity_poly.entity_id
_entity_poly.type
_entity_poly.pdbx_seq_one_letter_code
_entity_poly.pdbx_strand_id
1 'polypeptide(L)'
;MKLSYALSEILKHGTNRTWWRSRLLSRVVSRYYATRENSGTRLVNEDWDNAIILDACRYDLFEETYSEFDIKGELRKRTSLESATPGFLHENFADETFHDLVYVSANPYISTELAASQFHDIVHVWKDGWDDDLETVTPETMYEATVEAASKYPEKRILSHFIQPHTPFIGKHRIGERDHFTIRDRALGNKSTTRRTRTPFERLEIGDLTYEDVWRAYRSNLERALSPTADLLDSLDGKTVVTSDHGNAMGEHATPFPIKVYGHPMGIRIPALTHVPYFEASWDSRKTITAEVPVKSEGEDTDIQERLRSLGYVE
;
A
#
# COMPACT_ATOMS: atom_id res chain seq x y z
N MET A 1 4.30 -23.61 -19.28
CA MET A 1 3.30 -24.06 -18.28
C MET A 1 2.91 -25.49 -18.63
N LYS A 2 3.05 -26.45 -17.69
CA LYS A 2 2.73 -27.86 -17.97
C LYS A 2 1.21 -28.01 -18.18
N LEU A 3 0.79 -28.56 -19.33
CA LEU A 3 -0.62 -28.68 -19.73
C LEU A 3 -1.48 -29.40 -18.68
N SER A 4 -0.89 -30.40 -18.00
CA SER A 4 -1.53 -31.17 -16.93
C SER A 4 -1.90 -30.34 -15.70
N TYR A 5 -1.07 -29.37 -15.32
CA TYR A 5 -1.35 -28.47 -14.20
C TYR A 5 -2.48 -27.49 -14.53
N ALA A 6 -2.52 -26.99 -15.76
CA ALA A 6 -3.61 -26.13 -16.21
C ALA A 6 -4.96 -26.87 -16.21
N LEU A 7 -4.95 -28.13 -16.66
CA LEU A 7 -6.14 -28.99 -16.68
C LEU A 7 -6.64 -29.31 -15.26
N SER A 8 -5.73 -29.64 -14.33
CA SER A 8 -6.11 -29.93 -12.94
C SER A 8 -6.72 -28.71 -12.24
N GLU A 9 -6.16 -27.53 -12.48
CA GLU A 9 -6.68 -26.27 -11.95
C GLU A 9 -8.08 -25.95 -12.50
N ILE A 10 -8.29 -26.12 -13.80
CA ILE A 10 -9.62 -25.92 -14.41
C ILE A 10 -10.64 -26.91 -13.84
N LEU A 11 -10.27 -28.18 -13.68
CA LEU A 11 -11.16 -29.19 -13.08
C LEU A 11 -11.49 -28.88 -11.61
N LYS A 12 -10.52 -28.36 -10.86
CA LYS A 12 -10.69 -27.97 -9.45
C LYS A 12 -11.61 -26.76 -9.29
N HIS A 13 -11.50 -25.76 -10.17
CA HIS A 13 -12.21 -24.49 -10.04
C HIS A 13 -13.50 -24.41 -10.89
N GLY A 14 -13.68 -25.30 -11.86
CA GLY A 14 -14.94 -25.50 -12.59
C GLY A 14 -15.54 -24.21 -13.15
N THR A 15 -16.73 -23.84 -12.66
CA THR A 15 -17.49 -22.64 -13.06
C THR A 15 -17.27 -21.42 -12.16
N ASN A 16 -16.28 -21.45 -11.26
CA ASN A 16 -16.01 -20.35 -10.34
C ASN A 16 -15.63 -19.07 -11.11
N ARG A 17 -16.56 -18.11 -11.16
CA ARG A 17 -16.43 -16.87 -11.94
C ARG A 17 -15.28 -16.00 -11.44
N THR A 18 -15.09 -15.88 -10.13
CA THR A 18 -14.01 -15.10 -9.52
C THR A 18 -12.64 -15.67 -9.89
N TRP A 19 -12.49 -17.00 -9.88
CA TRP A 19 -11.25 -17.65 -10.30
C TRP A 19 -10.93 -17.39 -11.77
N TRP A 20 -11.92 -17.58 -12.67
CA TRP A 20 -11.74 -17.30 -14.10
C TRP A 20 -11.40 -15.83 -14.36
N ARG A 21 -12.04 -14.90 -13.64
CA ARG A 21 -11.76 -13.46 -13.70
C ARG A 21 -10.30 -13.18 -13.33
N SER A 22 -9.85 -13.70 -12.18
CA SER A 22 -8.46 -13.56 -11.72
C SER A 22 -7.44 -14.14 -12.72
N ARG A 23 -7.74 -15.31 -13.33
CA ARG A 23 -6.89 -15.89 -14.38
C ARG A 23 -6.84 -15.04 -15.64
N LEU A 24 -7.97 -14.46 -16.07
CA LEU A 24 -8.00 -13.58 -17.23
C LEU A 24 -7.20 -12.29 -16.97
N LEU A 25 -7.39 -11.68 -15.79
CA LEU A 25 -6.64 -10.49 -15.38
C LEU A 25 -5.13 -10.77 -15.36
N SER A 26 -4.70 -11.80 -14.63
CA SER A 26 -3.28 -12.12 -14.42
C SER A 26 -2.53 -12.65 -15.65
N ARG A 27 -3.22 -13.26 -16.63
CA ARG A 27 -2.55 -13.90 -17.78
C ARG A 27 -2.73 -13.19 -19.11
N VAL A 28 -3.79 -12.40 -19.27
CA VAL A 28 -4.11 -11.74 -20.54
C VAL A 28 -4.06 -10.24 -20.37
N VAL A 29 -4.84 -9.71 -19.42
CA VAL A 29 -4.99 -8.26 -19.24
C VAL A 29 -3.70 -7.63 -18.74
N SER A 30 -3.02 -8.24 -17.76
CA SER A 30 -1.73 -7.76 -17.25
C SER A 30 -0.67 -7.70 -18.35
N ARG A 31 -0.63 -8.71 -19.24
CA ARG A 31 0.30 -8.73 -20.39
C ARG A 31 -0.04 -7.64 -21.40
N TYR A 32 -1.32 -7.41 -21.66
CA TYR A 32 -1.73 -6.29 -22.50
C TYR A 32 -1.21 -4.98 -21.93
N TYR A 33 -1.39 -4.73 -20.64
CA TYR A 33 -0.83 -3.55 -20.00
C TYR A 33 0.68 -3.56 -20.11
N ALA A 34 1.40 -4.62 -19.74
CA ALA A 34 2.87 -4.68 -19.84
C ALA A 34 3.45 -4.30 -21.22
N THR A 35 2.72 -4.54 -22.32
CA THR A 35 3.16 -4.12 -23.67
C THR A 35 2.91 -2.64 -24.00
N ARG A 36 2.16 -1.92 -23.16
CA ARG A 36 1.83 -0.50 -23.33
C ARG A 36 2.89 0.37 -22.64
N GLU A 37 3.14 1.53 -23.22
CA GLU A 37 4.00 2.54 -22.60
C GLU A 37 3.49 2.91 -21.20
N ASN A 38 4.42 3.06 -20.25
CA ASN A 38 4.13 3.58 -18.92
C ASN A 38 4.47 5.05 -18.89
N SER A 39 3.46 5.92 -18.72
CA SER A 39 3.69 7.37 -18.58
C SER A 39 4.03 7.78 -17.14
N GLY A 40 4.13 6.83 -16.22
CA GLY A 40 4.52 7.09 -14.84
C GLY A 40 6.00 7.46 -14.70
N THR A 41 6.32 8.10 -13.58
CA THR A 41 7.69 8.46 -13.18
C THR A 41 8.09 7.66 -11.95
N ARG A 42 9.38 7.36 -11.78
CA ARG A 42 9.88 6.78 -10.51
C ARG A 42 9.80 7.84 -9.42
N LEU A 43 9.20 7.51 -8.27
CA LEU A 43 9.09 8.37 -7.10
C LEU A 43 10.45 8.85 -6.64
N VAL A 44 11.46 7.98 -6.65
CA VAL A 44 12.84 8.33 -6.24
C VAL A 44 13.51 9.40 -7.10
N ASN A 45 13.00 9.64 -8.31
CA ASN A 45 13.49 10.66 -9.24
C ASN A 45 12.71 11.99 -9.12
N GLU A 46 11.63 12.02 -8.35
CA GLU A 46 10.92 13.26 -8.03
C GLU A 46 11.73 14.08 -7.01
N ASP A 47 11.57 15.41 -7.03
CA ASP A 47 12.28 16.32 -6.13
C ASP A 47 11.55 16.44 -4.79
N TRP A 48 12.04 15.74 -3.76
CA TRP A 48 11.53 15.80 -2.40
C TRP A 48 12.63 15.48 -1.37
N ASP A 49 12.49 16.04 -0.18
CA ASP A 49 13.32 15.73 0.98
C ASP A 49 12.61 14.68 1.88
N ASN A 50 11.28 14.74 1.97
CA ASN A 50 10.46 13.71 2.60
C ASN A 50 9.31 13.30 1.68
N ALA A 51 8.97 12.01 1.67
CA ALA A 51 7.82 11.48 0.97
C ALA A 51 6.99 10.60 1.91
N ILE A 52 5.69 10.88 2.00
CA ILE A 52 4.71 10.10 2.75
C ILE A 52 3.87 9.32 1.74
N ILE A 53 3.95 8.00 1.77
CA ILE A 53 3.14 7.09 0.96
C ILE A 53 1.95 6.62 1.80
N LEU A 54 0.75 6.88 1.30
CA LEU A 54 -0.50 6.33 1.81
C LEU A 54 -0.86 5.12 0.93
N ASP A 55 -0.74 3.88 1.45
CA ASP A 55 -0.88 2.65 0.66
C ASP A 55 -2.29 2.52 0.06
N ALA A 56 -2.33 2.18 -1.23
CA ALA A 56 -3.55 2.05 -2.00
C ALA A 56 -4.45 3.30 -1.87
N CYS A 57 -3.93 4.51 -2.04
CA CYS A 57 -4.69 5.76 -1.98
C CYS A 57 -4.97 6.28 -3.40
N ARG A 58 -6.26 6.28 -3.79
CA ARG A 58 -6.67 6.83 -5.08
C ARG A 58 -6.60 8.36 -5.08
N TYR A 59 -6.30 8.93 -6.24
CA TYR A 59 -6.33 10.38 -6.44
C TYR A 59 -7.69 11.01 -6.07
N ASP A 60 -8.81 10.43 -6.54
CA ASP A 60 -10.15 10.97 -6.31
C ASP A 60 -10.55 10.90 -4.83
N LEU A 61 -10.25 9.78 -4.17
CA LEU A 61 -10.46 9.65 -2.73
C LEU A 61 -9.67 10.70 -1.94
N PHE A 62 -8.40 10.91 -2.30
CA PHE A 62 -7.57 11.93 -1.66
C PHE A 62 -8.13 13.33 -1.89
N GLU A 63 -8.41 13.68 -3.14
CA GLU A 63 -8.96 14.98 -3.56
C GLU A 63 -10.25 15.35 -2.82
N GLU A 64 -11.14 14.37 -2.58
CA GLU A 64 -12.39 14.55 -1.84
C GLU A 64 -12.24 14.70 -0.32
N THR A 65 -11.06 14.38 0.24
CA THR A 65 -10.88 14.23 1.70
C THR A 65 -9.86 15.21 2.28
N TYR A 66 -8.76 15.48 1.57
CA TYR A 66 -7.62 16.22 2.14
C TYR A 66 -7.94 17.67 2.55
N SER A 67 -8.89 18.32 1.89
CA SER A 67 -9.28 19.70 2.19
C SER A 67 -9.89 19.87 3.59
N GLU A 68 -10.27 18.78 4.27
CA GLU A 68 -10.80 18.81 5.64
C GLU A 68 -9.70 19.00 6.71
N PHE A 69 -8.41 18.89 6.35
CA PHE A 69 -7.28 18.84 7.29
C PHE A 69 -6.42 20.11 7.35
N ASP A 70 -6.87 21.24 6.77
CA ASP A 70 -6.15 22.53 6.70
C ASP A 70 -4.67 22.43 6.26
N ILE A 71 -4.35 21.45 5.41
CA ILE A 71 -3.01 21.27 4.86
C ILE A 71 -2.80 22.22 3.67
N LYS A 72 -1.70 23.00 3.72
CA LYS A 72 -1.35 23.95 2.67
C LYS A 72 -0.39 23.32 1.68
N GLY A 73 -0.68 23.47 0.39
CA GLY A 73 0.15 22.90 -0.66
C GLY A 73 -0.58 22.83 -2.01
N GLU A 74 0.04 22.13 -2.95
CA GLU A 74 -0.50 21.93 -4.30
C GLU A 74 -0.76 20.45 -4.56
N LEU A 75 -2.03 20.11 -4.83
CA LEU A 75 -2.41 18.77 -5.27
C LEU A 75 -2.27 18.67 -6.79
N ARG A 76 -1.53 17.68 -7.26
CA ARG A 76 -1.55 17.23 -8.66
C ARG A 76 -1.78 15.74 -8.74
N LYS A 77 -2.20 15.30 -9.92
CA LYS A 77 -2.31 13.88 -10.26
C LYS A 77 -0.96 13.35 -10.73
N ARG A 78 -0.55 12.19 -10.21
CA ARG A 78 0.61 11.45 -10.69
C ARG A 78 0.18 10.06 -11.15
N THR A 79 0.88 9.51 -12.15
CA THR A 79 0.72 8.12 -12.57
C THR A 79 1.80 7.27 -11.87
N SER A 80 1.39 6.37 -10.98
CA SER A 80 2.27 5.35 -10.42
C SER A 80 2.61 4.28 -11.47
N LEU A 81 3.79 3.67 -11.33
CA LEU A 81 4.32 2.72 -12.30
C LEU A 81 3.61 1.37 -12.26
N GLU A 82 3.10 0.97 -11.10
CA GLU A 82 2.48 -0.33 -10.89
C GLU A 82 1.19 -0.21 -10.08
N SER A 83 0.44 -1.32 -10.06
CA SER A 83 -0.90 -1.39 -9.48
C SER A 83 -0.97 -2.15 -8.16
N ALA A 84 0.18 -2.48 -7.57
CA ALA A 84 0.31 -3.16 -6.27
C ALA A 84 1.68 -2.87 -5.66
N THR A 85 1.79 -2.89 -4.32
CA THR A 85 3.03 -2.55 -3.60
C THR A 85 4.28 -3.29 -4.07
N PRO A 86 4.29 -4.62 -4.33
CA PRO A 86 5.50 -5.31 -4.79
C PRO A 86 6.02 -4.76 -6.13
N GLY A 87 5.11 -4.51 -7.07
CA GLY A 87 5.45 -3.88 -8.34
C GLY A 87 5.95 -2.44 -8.16
N PHE A 88 5.31 -1.68 -7.27
CA PHE A 88 5.77 -0.34 -6.92
C PHE A 88 7.20 -0.36 -6.35
N LEU A 89 7.49 -1.25 -5.40
CA LEU A 89 8.82 -1.37 -4.81
C LEU A 89 9.86 -1.75 -5.86
N HIS A 90 9.53 -2.71 -6.72
CA HIS A 90 10.41 -3.15 -7.81
C HIS A 90 10.76 -1.99 -8.75
N GLU A 91 9.75 -1.35 -9.34
CA GLU A 91 9.92 -0.29 -10.34
C GLU A 91 10.61 0.96 -9.79
N ASN A 92 10.48 1.24 -8.48
CA ASN A 92 11.09 2.41 -7.87
C ASN A 92 12.51 2.15 -7.35
N PHE A 93 12.81 0.94 -6.86
CA PHE A 93 14.01 0.72 -6.04
C PHE A 93 14.89 -0.48 -6.43
N ALA A 94 14.42 -1.46 -7.21
CA ALA A 94 15.13 -2.74 -7.36
C ALA A 94 16.55 -2.64 -7.96
N ASP A 95 16.78 -1.69 -8.86
CA ASP A 95 17.99 -1.66 -9.69
C ASP A 95 19.08 -0.69 -9.19
N GLU A 96 18.87 -0.04 -8.04
CA GLU A 96 19.73 1.05 -7.55
C GLU A 96 19.94 1.00 -6.03
N THR A 97 20.87 1.83 -5.55
CA THR A 97 21.16 2.05 -4.13
C THR A 97 20.85 3.50 -3.74
N PHE A 98 20.24 3.67 -2.58
CA PHE A 98 19.73 4.91 -2.01
C PHE A 98 20.32 5.12 -0.60
N HIS A 99 21.64 5.30 -0.54
CA HIS A 99 22.41 5.52 0.70
C HIS A 99 22.16 6.89 1.35
N ASP A 100 21.35 7.73 0.71
CA ASP A 100 20.86 9.00 1.22
C ASP A 100 19.42 8.90 1.76
N LEU A 101 18.82 7.71 1.76
CA LEU A 101 17.41 7.48 2.04
C LEU A 101 17.21 6.55 3.24
N VAL A 102 16.35 6.98 4.16
CA VAL A 102 15.81 6.14 5.25
C VAL A 102 14.37 5.77 4.92
N TYR A 103 14.09 4.46 4.89
CA TYR A 103 12.76 3.93 4.59
C TYR A 103 12.06 3.54 5.90
N VAL A 104 11.02 4.27 6.30
CA VAL A 104 10.17 3.94 7.46
C VAL A 104 8.90 3.24 6.94
N SER A 105 8.70 1.96 7.26
CA SER A 105 7.63 1.17 6.63
C SER A 105 6.79 0.39 7.63
N ALA A 106 5.47 0.55 7.52
CA ALA A 106 4.46 -0.35 8.09
C ALA A 106 4.12 -1.54 7.18
N ASN A 107 4.64 -1.59 5.95
CA ASN A 107 4.35 -2.65 5.00
C ASN A 107 5.48 -3.72 4.99
N PRO A 108 5.20 -4.99 5.35
CA PRO A 108 6.20 -6.06 5.39
C PRO A 108 6.83 -6.42 4.04
N TYR A 109 6.23 -6.04 2.91
CA TYR A 109 6.82 -6.31 1.59
C TYR A 109 8.20 -5.68 1.40
N ILE A 110 8.53 -4.61 2.12
CA ILE A 110 9.87 -4.02 2.09
C ILE A 110 10.96 -5.05 2.39
N SER A 111 10.69 -6.02 3.28
CA SER A 111 11.64 -7.04 3.72
C SER A 111 11.74 -8.23 2.75
N THR A 112 10.79 -8.39 1.83
CA THR A 112 10.81 -9.48 0.82
C THR A 112 11.27 -9.00 -0.55
N GLU A 113 10.95 -7.76 -0.91
CA GLU A 113 11.19 -7.24 -2.25
C GLU A 113 12.53 -6.51 -2.39
N LEU A 114 13.10 -6.01 -1.28
CA LEU A 114 14.27 -5.14 -1.32
C LEU A 114 15.34 -5.59 -0.32
N ALA A 115 16.60 -5.43 -0.70
CA ALA A 115 17.72 -5.72 0.16
C ALA A 115 18.01 -4.53 1.09
N ALA A 116 18.16 -4.77 2.39
CA ALA A 116 18.43 -3.72 3.38
C ALA A 116 19.65 -2.86 3.02
N SER A 117 20.67 -3.44 2.40
CA SER A 117 21.88 -2.74 1.94
C SER A 117 21.65 -1.71 0.83
N GLN A 118 20.44 -1.66 0.23
CA GLN A 118 20.09 -0.65 -0.76
C GLN A 118 19.84 0.71 -0.11
N PHE A 119 19.44 0.79 1.15
CA PHE A 119 19.07 2.05 1.82
C PHE A 119 20.11 2.45 2.86
N HIS A 120 20.09 3.71 3.31
CA HIS A 120 20.86 4.08 4.49
C HIS A 120 20.40 3.29 5.72
N ASP A 121 19.07 3.24 5.92
CA ASP A 121 18.41 2.47 6.98
C ASP A 121 16.99 2.09 6.55
N ILE A 122 16.46 0.99 7.11
CA ILE A 122 15.05 0.61 6.99
C ILE A 122 14.48 0.42 8.40
N VAL A 123 13.53 1.28 8.76
CA VAL A 123 12.78 1.18 10.01
C VAL A 123 11.54 0.32 9.76
N HIS A 124 11.60 -0.94 10.19
CA HIS A 124 10.51 -1.91 10.04
C HIS A 124 9.45 -1.74 11.15
N VAL A 125 8.64 -0.69 11.06
CA VAL A 125 7.59 -0.37 12.05
C VAL A 125 6.60 -1.52 12.24
N TRP A 126 6.37 -2.33 11.21
CA TRP A 126 5.50 -3.51 11.28
C TRP A 126 5.99 -4.62 12.23
N LYS A 127 7.27 -4.62 12.64
CA LYS A 127 7.79 -5.60 13.61
C LYS A 127 7.37 -5.27 15.03
N ASP A 128 7.59 -4.01 15.43
CA ASP A 128 7.46 -3.58 16.82
C ASP A 128 6.22 -2.72 17.09
N GLY A 129 5.65 -2.11 16.04
CA GLY A 129 4.51 -1.20 16.09
C GLY A 129 3.18 -1.80 15.64
N TRP A 130 3.09 -3.13 15.57
CA TRP A 130 1.87 -3.82 15.15
C TRP A 130 0.79 -3.80 16.25
N ASP A 131 -0.43 -3.40 15.90
CA ASP A 131 -1.60 -3.51 16.77
C ASP A 131 -2.36 -4.81 16.45
N ASP A 132 -2.36 -5.76 17.41
CA ASP A 132 -3.00 -7.08 17.23
C ASP A 132 -4.54 -7.02 17.20
N ASP A 133 -5.14 -6.00 17.83
CA ASP A 133 -6.60 -5.82 17.85
C ASP A 133 -7.08 -5.22 16.53
N LEU A 134 -6.30 -4.30 15.96
CA LEU A 134 -6.58 -3.66 14.67
C LEU A 134 -6.00 -4.43 13.47
N GLU A 135 -5.14 -5.42 13.73
CA GLU A 135 -4.42 -6.22 12.73
C GLU A 135 -3.64 -5.37 11.71
N THR A 136 -3.02 -4.29 12.16
CA THR A 136 -2.19 -3.40 11.33
C THR A 136 -1.32 -2.52 12.22
N VAL A 137 -0.28 -1.90 11.64
CA VAL A 137 0.32 -0.69 12.24
C VAL A 137 -0.66 0.47 12.07
N THR A 138 -0.79 1.30 13.09
CA THR A 138 -1.68 2.46 13.08
C THR A 138 -1.01 3.70 12.48
N PRO A 139 -1.77 4.66 11.92
CA PRO A 139 -1.22 5.93 11.47
C PRO A 139 -0.48 6.70 12.57
N GLU A 140 -0.95 6.59 13.81
CA GLU A 140 -0.35 7.25 14.96
C GLU A 140 1.05 6.68 15.26
N THR A 141 1.18 5.35 15.24
CA THR A 141 2.49 4.66 15.38
C THR A 141 3.44 5.03 14.23
N MET A 142 2.92 5.15 13.00
CA MET A 142 3.72 5.58 11.85
C MET A 142 4.21 7.02 11.98
N TYR A 143 3.39 7.93 12.53
CA TYR A 143 3.81 9.30 12.83
C TYR A 143 5.01 9.31 13.79
N GLU A 144 4.90 8.61 14.93
CA GLU A 144 5.96 8.56 15.95
C GLU A 144 7.28 8.04 15.36
N ALA A 145 7.23 6.91 14.65
CA ALA A 145 8.40 6.31 14.02
C ALA A 145 9.02 7.21 12.93
N THR A 146 8.19 7.96 12.19
CA THR A 146 8.67 8.88 11.15
C THR A 146 9.38 10.09 11.74
N VAL A 147 8.81 10.69 12.79
CA VAL A 147 9.45 11.82 13.52
C VAL A 147 10.76 11.38 14.16
N GLU A 148 10.79 10.19 14.76
CA GLU A 148 12.01 9.63 15.35
C GLU A 148 13.09 9.43 14.27
N ALA A 149 12.75 8.81 13.14
CA ALA A 149 13.68 8.60 12.04
C ALA A 149 14.20 9.91 11.46
N ALA A 150 13.33 10.90 11.24
CA ALA A 150 13.71 12.22 10.73
C ALA A 150 14.64 12.96 11.70
N SER A 151 14.39 12.86 13.02
CA SER A 151 15.23 13.45 14.06
C SER A 151 16.59 12.77 14.17
N LYS A 152 16.62 11.44 14.01
CA LYS A 152 17.85 10.62 14.03
C LYS A 152 18.70 10.84 12.78
N TYR A 153 18.07 11.10 11.64
CA TYR A 153 18.70 11.21 10.32
C TYR A 153 18.34 12.53 9.61
N PRO A 154 18.73 13.69 10.16
CA PRO A 154 18.31 15.00 9.64
C PRO A 154 18.87 15.33 8.26
N GLU A 155 19.99 14.70 7.86
CA GLU A 155 20.64 14.90 6.55
C GLU A 155 20.25 13.82 5.51
N LYS A 156 19.21 13.01 5.80
CA LYS A 156 18.71 11.99 4.89
C LYS A 156 17.33 12.35 4.34
N ARG A 157 17.04 11.81 3.17
CA ARG A 157 15.67 11.73 2.67
C ARG A 157 14.89 10.77 3.54
N ILE A 158 13.64 11.09 3.85
CA ILE A 158 12.74 10.21 4.62
C ILE A 158 11.61 9.72 3.72
N LEU A 159 11.45 8.42 3.59
CA LEU A 159 10.30 7.81 2.93
C LEU A 159 9.46 7.06 3.95
N SER A 160 8.29 7.58 4.29
CA SER A 160 7.37 7.00 5.27
C SER A 160 6.20 6.32 4.57
N HIS A 161 6.00 5.03 4.79
CA HIS A 161 5.01 4.21 4.08
C HIS A 161 3.97 3.66 5.04
N PHE A 162 2.80 4.31 5.04
CA PHE A 162 1.63 3.96 5.84
C PHE A 162 0.83 2.87 5.14
N ILE A 163 0.19 1.99 5.92
CA ILE A 163 -0.78 1.02 5.38
C ILE A 163 -2.10 1.72 5.01
N GLN A 164 -2.52 2.75 5.73
CA GLN A 164 -3.80 3.39 5.44
C GLN A 164 -3.67 4.33 4.23
N PRO A 165 -4.68 4.39 3.34
CA PRO A 165 -6.05 3.90 3.52
C PRO A 165 -6.34 2.43 3.13
N HIS A 166 -5.35 1.61 2.78
CA HIS A 166 -5.54 0.17 2.56
C HIS A 166 -6.20 -0.53 3.76
N THR A 167 -6.79 -1.70 3.50
CA THR A 167 -7.41 -2.53 4.55
C THR A 167 -6.36 -3.10 5.51
N PRO A 168 -6.70 -3.35 6.79
CA PRO A 168 -8.03 -3.25 7.41
C PRO A 168 -8.53 -1.80 7.58
N PHE A 169 -9.85 -1.60 7.49
CA PHE A 169 -10.46 -0.30 7.68
C PHE A 169 -10.67 -0.01 9.17
N ILE A 170 -9.74 0.74 9.75
CA ILE A 170 -9.64 1.05 11.18
C ILE A 170 -10.14 2.45 11.53
N GLY A 171 -10.70 3.16 10.54
CA GLY A 171 -11.38 4.45 10.72
C GLY A 171 -12.67 4.35 11.56
N LYS A 172 -13.45 5.44 11.57
CA LYS A 172 -14.74 5.52 12.26
C LYS A 172 -15.77 4.57 11.65
N HIS A 173 -15.77 4.43 10.33
CA HIS A 173 -16.60 3.48 9.60
C HIS A 173 -15.82 2.20 9.30
N ARG A 174 -16.13 1.13 10.01
CA ARG A 174 -15.45 -0.17 9.89
C ARG A 174 -16.32 -1.16 9.14
N ILE A 175 -15.71 -1.89 8.22
CA ILE A 175 -16.31 -3.04 7.53
C ILE A 175 -15.27 -4.15 7.43
N GLY A 176 -15.70 -5.39 7.65
CA GLY A 176 -14.77 -6.52 7.65
C GLY A 176 -14.08 -6.76 9.00
N GLU A 177 -14.58 -6.20 10.10
CA GLU A 177 -14.32 -6.75 11.43
C GLU A 177 -14.61 -8.26 11.34
N ARG A 178 -13.60 -9.09 11.61
CA ARG A 178 -13.82 -10.54 11.62
C ARG A 178 -14.81 -10.82 12.75
N ASP A 179 -15.82 -11.65 12.46
CA ASP A 179 -16.80 -12.09 13.45
C ASP A 179 -16.11 -12.41 14.79
N HIS A 180 -16.72 -12.07 15.93
CA HIS A 180 -16.25 -12.44 17.28
C HIS A 180 -15.77 -13.91 17.42
N PHE A 181 -16.23 -14.78 16.51
CA PHE A 181 -15.75 -16.14 16.31
C PHE A 181 -14.24 -16.28 16.05
N THR A 182 -13.60 -15.43 15.25
CA THR A 182 -12.16 -15.59 14.92
C THR A 182 -11.25 -15.15 16.07
N ILE A 183 -11.68 -14.14 16.84
CA ILE A 183 -11.00 -13.70 18.07
C ILE A 183 -11.06 -14.82 19.10
N ARG A 184 -12.24 -15.47 19.24
CA ARG A 184 -12.43 -16.62 20.13
C ARG A 184 -11.61 -17.83 19.71
N ASP A 185 -11.52 -18.15 18.42
CA ASP A 185 -10.71 -19.29 17.92
C ASP A 185 -9.21 -19.07 18.12
N ARG A 186 -8.70 -17.84 17.91
CA ARG A 186 -7.32 -17.47 18.26
C ARG A 186 -7.06 -17.58 19.75
N ALA A 187 -7.95 -17.06 20.59
CA ALA A 187 -7.84 -17.15 22.05
C ALA A 187 -7.88 -18.60 22.59
N LEU A 188 -8.51 -19.52 21.84
CA LEU A 188 -8.58 -20.95 22.18
C LEU A 188 -7.46 -21.79 21.57
N GLY A 189 -6.48 -21.18 20.86
CA GLY A 189 -5.37 -21.90 20.25
C GLY A 189 -5.77 -22.88 19.13
N ASN A 190 -7.02 -22.79 18.66
CA ASN A 190 -7.49 -23.61 17.57
C ASN A 190 -6.90 -23.06 16.27
N LYS A 191 -5.94 -23.79 15.69
CA LYS A 191 -5.57 -23.68 14.27
C LYS A 191 -6.73 -24.18 13.39
N SER A 192 -7.90 -23.56 13.53
CA SER A 192 -9.01 -23.73 12.60
C SER A 192 -8.48 -23.35 11.23
N THR A 193 -8.65 -24.24 10.25
CA THR A 193 -8.29 -24.05 8.84
C THR A 193 -8.67 -22.62 8.42
N THR A 194 -7.67 -21.75 8.31
CA THR A 194 -7.83 -20.30 8.14
C THR A 194 -8.49 -20.02 6.81
N ARG A 195 -9.83 -20.06 6.78
CA ARG A 195 -10.60 -19.69 5.59
C ARG A 195 -10.35 -18.20 5.40
N ARG A 196 -9.58 -17.85 4.37
CA ARG A 196 -9.27 -16.46 3.99
C ARG A 196 -10.55 -15.63 4.06
N THR A 197 -10.58 -14.64 4.96
CA THR A 197 -11.67 -13.67 5.01
C THR A 197 -11.58 -12.84 3.75
N ARG A 198 -12.69 -12.72 3.01
CA ARG A 198 -12.74 -11.87 1.81
C ARG A 198 -12.48 -10.43 2.19
N THR A 199 -11.68 -9.73 1.39
CA THR A 199 -11.49 -8.28 1.59
C THR A 199 -12.81 -7.54 1.30
N PRO A 200 -13.00 -6.31 1.81
CA PRO A 200 -14.16 -5.49 1.44
C PRO A 200 -14.36 -5.33 -0.07
N PHE A 201 -13.28 -5.25 -0.84
CA PHE A 201 -13.31 -5.15 -2.31
C PHE A 201 -13.76 -6.46 -2.97
N GLU A 202 -13.40 -7.62 -2.41
CA GLU A 202 -13.91 -8.92 -2.86
C GLU A 202 -15.38 -9.12 -2.49
N ARG A 203 -15.81 -8.59 -1.33
CA ARG A 203 -17.23 -8.57 -0.93
C ARG A 203 -18.04 -7.67 -1.85
N LEU A 204 -17.48 -6.53 -2.27
CA LEU A 204 -18.08 -5.68 -3.30
C LEU A 204 -18.18 -6.39 -4.66
N GLU A 205 -17.14 -7.14 -5.08
CA GLU A 205 -17.17 -7.91 -6.33
C GLU A 205 -18.37 -8.87 -6.39
N ILE A 206 -18.64 -9.58 -5.30
CA ILE A 206 -19.70 -10.60 -5.24
C ILE A 206 -21.08 -10.03 -4.89
N GLY A 207 -21.16 -8.73 -4.58
CA GLY A 207 -22.40 -8.05 -4.23
C GLY A 207 -22.82 -8.17 -2.76
N ASP A 208 -21.93 -8.63 -1.88
CA ASP A 208 -22.16 -8.70 -0.43
C ASP A 208 -22.08 -7.32 0.25
N LEU A 209 -21.42 -6.35 -0.41
CA LEU A 209 -21.34 -4.95 0.01
C LEU A 209 -21.67 -4.04 -1.16
N THR A 210 -22.22 -2.86 -0.86
CA THR A 210 -22.46 -1.82 -1.86
C THR A 210 -21.19 -0.99 -2.10
N TYR A 211 -21.17 -0.24 -3.21
CA TYR A 211 -20.08 0.70 -3.49
C TYR A 211 -19.96 1.72 -2.36
N GLU A 212 -21.10 2.25 -1.91
CA GLU A 212 -21.23 3.27 -0.88
C GLU A 212 -20.69 2.78 0.48
N ASP A 213 -20.95 1.51 0.84
CA ASP A 213 -20.42 0.93 2.08
C ASP A 213 -18.90 0.88 2.07
N VAL A 214 -18.30 0.42 0.96
CA VAL A 214 -16.84 0.32 0.82
C VAL A 214 -16.20 1.70 0.71
N TRP A 215 -16.77 2.60 -0.08
CA TRP A 215 -16.25 3.97 -0.26
C TRP A 215 -16.24 4.72 1.07
N ARG A 216 -17.31 4.62 1.87
CA ARG A 216 -17.41 5.25 3.18
C ARG A 216 -16.35 4.73 4.16
N ALA A 217 -16.11 3.42 4.19
CA ALA A 217 -15.09 2.85 5.07
C ALA A 217 -13.67 3.21 4.60
N TYR A 218 -13.43 3.19 3.29
CA TYR A 218 -12.16 3.56 2.68
C TYR A 218 -11.81 5.04 2.92
N ARG A 219 -12.78 5.94 2.74
CA ARG A 219 -12.66 7.36 3.11
C ARG A 219 -12.39 7.53 4.60
N SER A 220 -13.15 6.84 5.46
CA SER A 220 -12.97 6.96 6.91
C SER A 220 -11.59 6.46 7.37
N ASN A 221 -11.01 5.49 6.66
CA ASN A 221 -9.65 5.03 6.91
C ASN A 221 -8.61 6.05 6.45
N LEU A 222 -8.83 6.70 5.30
CA LEU A 222 -8.02 7.82 4.83
C LEU A 222 -8.06 9.00 5.80
N GLU A 223 -9.25 9.38 6.29
CA GLU A 223 -9.41 10.44 7.29
C GLU A 223 -8.55 10.17 8.54
N ARG A 224 -8.51 8.92 9.00
CA ARG A 224 -7.66 8.55 10.14
C ARG A 224 -6.17 8.70 9.81
N ALA A 225 -5.75 8.36 8.59
CA ALA A 225 -4.37 8.53 8.15
C ALA A 225 -3.96 9.99 7.95
N LEU A 226 -4.90 10.81 7.45
CA LEU A 226 -4.65 12.22 7.15
C LEU A 226 -4.41 13.06 8.41
N SER A 227 -4.97 12.68 9.57
CA SER A 227 -4.70 13.42 10.81
C SER A 227 -3.21 13.37 11.21
N PRO A 228 -2.57 12.20 11.41
CA PRO A 228 -1.12 12.19 11.67
C PRO A 228 -0.27 12.59 10.46
N THR A 229 -0.79 12.45 9.24
CA THR A 229 -0.09 12.99 8.05
C THR A 229 0.01 14.51 8.11
N ALA A 230 -1.07 15.21 8.49
CA ALA A 230 -1.05 16.66 8.66
C ALA A 230 -0.03 17.07 9.73
N ASP A 231 -0.02 16.36 10.87
CA ASP A 231 0.96 16.61 11.94
C ASP A 231 2.41 16.36 11.47
N LEU A 232 2.65 15.36 10.60
CA LEU A 232 3.95 15.14 9.98
C LEU A 232 4.36 16.30 9.06
N LEU A 233 3.44 16.88 8.30
CA LEU A 233 3.76 18.01 7.41
C LEU A 233 4.27 19.22 8.20
N ASP A 234 3.76 19.44 9.41
CA ASP A 234 4.22 20.51 10.30
C ASP A 234 5.51 20.15 11.06
N SER A 235 5.79 18.86 11.25
CA SER A 235 6.91 18.38 12.06
C SER A 235 8.19 18.10 11.26
N LEU A 236 8.09 17.91 9.95
CA LEU A 236 9.21 17.53 9.10
C LEU A 236 9.81 18.75 8.39
N ASP A 237 11.10 19.00 8.63
CA ASP A 237 11.87 19.95 7.84
C ASP A 237 12.07 19.45 6.40
N GLY A 238 12.10 20.36 5.43
CA GLY A 238 12.36 20.03 4.03
C GLY A 238 11.10 19.99 3.16
N LYS A 239 11.33 19.86 1.85
CA LYS A 239 10.26 19.68 0.87
C LYS A 239 9.57 18.32 1.09
N THR A 240 8.32 18.35 1.57
CA THR A 240 7.55 17.13 1.87
C THR A 240 6.43 16.92 0.86
N VAL A 241 6.31 15.69 0.36
CA VAL A 241 5.25 15.28 -0.56
C VAL A 241 4.42 14.14 0.00
N VAL A 242 3.10 14.17 -0.21
CA VAL A 242 2.18 13.06 0.12
C VAL A 242 1.73 12.41 -1.19
N THR A 243 1.90 11.10 -1.29
CA THR A 243 1.57 10.33 -2.50
C THR A 243 1.06 8.95 -2.14
N SER A 244 0.93 8.09 -3.14
CA SER A 244 0.56 6.69 -2.97
C SER A 244 1.38 5.78 -3.86
N ASP A 245 1.54 4.54 -3.44
CA ASP A 245 2.18 3.49 -4.20
C ASP A 245 1.28 3.01 -5.34
N HIS A 246 -0.03 2.90 -5.11
CA HIS A 246 -1.05 2.58 -6.09
C HIS A 246 -2.45 3.04 -5.65
N GLY A 247 -3.46 2.85 -6.50
CA GLY A 247 -4.87 3.04 -6.14
C GLY A 247 -5.58 1.73 -5.81
N ASN A 248 -6.91 1.74 -5.80
CA ASN A 248 -7.69 0.52 -5.58
C ASN A 248 -8.98 0.51 -6.42
N ALA A 249 -9.23 -0.58 -7.15
CA ALA A 249 -10.37 -0.67 -8.05
C ALA A 249 -11.63 -1.13 -7.29
N MET A 250 -12.76 -0.56 -7.68
CA MET A 250 -14.09 -0.77 -7.09
C MET A 250 -15.15 -1.12 -8.15
N GLY A 251 -14.72 -1.65 -9.29
CA GLY A 251 -15.59 -2.11 -10.37
C GLY A 251 -15.33 -1.43 -11.72
N GLU A 252 -14.24 -0.69 -11.86
CA GLU A 252 -13.80 -0.07 -13.10
C GLU A 252 -13.42 -1.14 -14.15
N HIS A 253 -13.61 -0.83 -15.43
CA HIS A 253 -13.26 -1.75 -16.51
C HIS A 253 -11.77 -1.74 -16.81
N ALA A 254 -11.21 -2.92 -17.05
CA ALA A 254 -9.85 -3.06 -17.57
C ALA A 254 -9.79 -2.77 -19.08
N THR A 255 -9.99 -1.52 -19.48
CA THR A 255 -10.04 -1.11 -20.89
C THR A 255 -8.84 -1.63 -21.70
N PRO A 256 -9.07 -2.27 -22.88
CA PRO A 256 -10.32 -2.36 -23.63
C PRO A 256 -11.17 -3.61 -23.31
N PHE A 257 -10.81 -4.39 -22.30
CA PHE A 257 -11.52 -5.62 -21.97
C PHE A 257 -12.81 -5.32 -21.18
N PRO A 258 -13.94 -5.98 -21.50
CA PRO A 258 -15.22 -5.82 -20.79
C PRO A 258 -15.24 -6.59 -19.47
N ILE A 259 -14.17 -6.47 -18.68
CA ILE A 259 -13.99 -7.12 -17.38
C ILE A 259 -13.80 -6.05 -16.32
N LYS A 260 -14.56 -6.16 -15.23
CA LYS A 260 -14.44 -5.28 -14.07
C LYS A 260 -13.29 -5.72 -13.17
N VAL A 261 -12.60 -4.75 -12.59
CA VAL A 261 -11.50 -4.92 -11.65
C VAL A 261 -11.98 -4.50 -10.27
N TYR A 262 -11.61 -5.29 -9.26
CA TYR A 262 -11.89 -5.02 -7.85
C TYR A 262 -10.62 -5.34 -7.08
N GLY A 263 -10.28 -4.53 -6.09
CA GLY A 263 -8.97 -4.60 -5.45
C GLY A 263 -7.88 -4.06 -6.36
N HIS A 264 -6.64 -4.47 -6.11
CA HIS A 264 -5.44 -3.96 -6.78
C HIS A 264 -4.62 -5.12 -7.37
N PRO A 265 -5.16 -5.88 -8.35
CA PRO A 265 -4.42 -6.95 -8.99
C PRO A 265 -3.18 -6.39 -9.70
N MET A 266 -2.02 -6.99 -9.42
CA MET A 266 -0.73 -6.58 -9.96
C MET A 266 -0.68 -6.61 -11.50
N GLY A 267 -0.01 -5.62 -12.10
CA GLY A 267 0.16 -5.48 -13.55
C GLY A 267 -1.08 -4.93 -14.29
N ILE A 268 -2.14 -4.49 -13.60
CA ILE A 268 -3.34 -3.91 -14.22
C ILE A 268 -3.27 -2.40 -14.10
N ARG A 269 -2.89 -1.71 -15.18
CA ARG A 269 -2.59 -0.27 -15.16
C ARG A 269 -3.77 0.61 -15.59
N ILE A 270 -4.92 0.43 -14.94
CA ILE A 270 -6.09 1.32 -15.12
C ILE A 270 -5.95 2.59 -14.25
N PRO A 271 -6.64 3.69 -14.61
CA PRO A 271 -6.64 4.94 -13.83
C PRO A 271 -6.93 4.75 -12.34
N ALA A 272 -7.92 3.93 -11.96
CA ALA A 272 -8.26 3.70 -10.55
C ALA A 272 -7.15 3.02 -9.73
N LEU A 273 -6.16 2.41 -10.39
CA LEU A 273 -5.03 1.73 -9.75
C LEU A 273 -3.71 2.49 -9.87
N THR A 274 -3.61 3.45 -10.79
CA THR A 274 -2.34 4.12 -11.11
C THR A 274 -2.41 5.63 -10.99
N HIS A 275 -3.58 6.25 -11.05
CA HIS A 275 -3.73 7.68 -10.76
C HIS A 275 -3.78 7.89 -9.25
N VAL A 276 -2.67 8.36 -8.72
CA VAL A 276 -2.42 8.58 -7.29
C VAL A 276 -2.29 10.07 -6.99
N PRO A 277 -2.55 10.51 -5.75
CA PRO A 277 -2.24 11.88 -5.34
C PRO A 277 -0.73 12.13 -5.42
N TYR A 278 -0.38 13.37 -5.72
CA TYR A 278 0.93 13.93 -5.43
C TYR A 278 0.67 15.33 -4.90
N PHE A 279 0.66 15.42 -3.57
CA PHE A 279 0.45 16.67 -2.85
C PHE A 279 1.80 17.20 -2.39
N GLU A 280 2.23 18.34 -2.92
CA GLU A 280 3.42 19.04 -2.45
C GLU A 280 3.00 20.01 -1.35
N ALA A 281 3.40 19.74 -0.10
CA ALA A 281 3.12 20.61 1.02
C ALA A 281 3.97 21.89 0.93
N SER A 282 3.47 22.99 1.49
CA SER A 282 4.26 24.20 1.65
C SER A 282 5.48 23.93 2.54
N TRP A 283 6.65 24.46 2.17
CA TRP A 283 7.91 24.27 2.89
C TRP A 283 8.72 25.57 2.90
N ASP A 284 9.51 25.77 3.97
CA ASP A 284 10.31 27.00 4.15
C ASP A 284 11.77 26.84 3.72
N SER A 285 12.34 25.65 3.92
CA SER A 285 13.74 25.36 3.60
C SER A 285 13.93 23.92 3.11
N ARG A 286 15.08 23.66 2.47
CA ARG A 286 15.49 22.33 2.00
C ARG A 286 16.46 21.70 2.98
N LYS A 287 16.44 20.37 3.07
CA LYS A 287 17.48 19.62 3.76
C LYS A 287 18.79 19.64 2.99
N THR A 288 19.91 19.53 3.71
CA THR A 288 21.18 19.11 3.10
C THR A 288 21.22 17.60 3.08
N ILE A 289 21.14 17.00 1.90
CA ILE A 289 21.07 15.54 1.74
C ILE A 289 22.47 14.94 1.52
N THR A 290 22.84 13.95 2.33
CA THR A 290 24.13 13.25 2.24
C THR A 290 23.96 11.75 2.06
N ALA A 291 24.69 11.15 1.13
CA ALA A 291 24.73 9.70 0.94
C ALA A 291 25.84 9.08 1.79
N GLU A 292 25.51 8.09 2.64
CA GLU A 292 26.46 7.40 3.50
C GLU A 292 26.16 5.91 3.57
N VAL A 293 27.20 5.10 3.80
CA VAL A 293 27.08 3.64 3.84
C VAL A 293 25.95 3.17 4.76
N PRO A 294 25.22 2.10 4.40
CA PRO A 294 24.11 1.59 5.19
C PRO A 294 24.50 1.27 6.63
N VAL A 295 23.59 1.51 7.56
CA VAL A 295 23.70 0.94 8.90
C VAL A 295 23.58 -0.59 8.80
N LYS A 296 24.31 -1.33 9.64
CA LYS A 296 24.24 -2.81 9.61
C LYS A 296 22.83 -3.26 9.96
N SER A 297 22.22 -4.06 9.09
CA SER A 297 20.91 -4.67 9.33
C SER A 297 21.02 -5.95 10.18
N GLU A 298 20.10 -6.14 11.12
CA GLU A 298 19.97 -7.39 11.89
C GLU A 298 18.95 -8.36 11.26
N GLY A 299 19.33 -9.65 11.20
CA GLY A 299 18.45 -10.85 11.28
C GLY A 299 17.45 -11.17 10.14
N GLU A 300 17.27 -12.47 9.87
CA GLU A 300 16.12 -12.99 9.11
C GLU A 300 14.87 -13.08 10.01
N ASP A 301 13.71 -12.64 9.51
CA ASP A 301 12.45 -12.63 10.26
C ASP A 301 11.49 -13.75 9.86
N THR A 302 10.88 -14.38 10.86
CA THR A 302 9.96 -15.53 10.68
C THR A 302 8.48 -15.15 10.51
N ASP A 303 8.07 -13.89 10.77
CA ASP A 303 6.65 -13.49 10.89
C ASP A 303 6.07 -12.78 9.65
N ILE A 304 6.89 -12.51 8.62
CA ILE A 304 6.50 -11.71 7.45
C ILE A 304 5.22 -12.25 6.77
N GLN A 305 5.15 -13.56 6.54
CA GLN A 305 4.04 -14.18 5.80
C GLN A 305 2.71 -14.10 6.56
N GLU A 306 2.73 -14.14 7.89
CA GLU A 306 1.52 -14.00 8.71
C GLU A 306 0.98 -12.57 8.68
N ARG A 307 1.86 -11.57 8.75
CA ARG A 307 1.49 -10.16 8.66
C ARG A 307 0.94 -9.81 7.28
N LEU A 308 1.61 -10.25 6.19
CA LEU A 308 1.11 -10.07 4.82
C LEU A 308 -0.28 -10.71 4.62
N ARG A 309 -0.52 -11.90 5.19
CA ARG A 309 -1.85 -12.54 5.13
C ARG A 309 -2.89 -11.75 5.89
N SER A 310 -2.53 -11.17 7.04
CA SER A 310 -3.43 -10.37 7.86
C SER A 310 -3.87 -9.08 7.15
N LEU A 311 -2.95 -8.46 6.40
CA LEU A 311 -3.23 -7.30 5.54
C LEU A 311 -4.01 -7.66 4.26
N GLY A 312 -4.17 -8.95 3.96
CA GLY A 312 -4.88 -9.42 2.77
C GLY A 312 -4.03 -9.46 1.49
N TYR A 313 -2.71 -9.38 1.61
CA TYR A 313 -1.79 -9.34 0.48
C TYR A 313 -1.43 -10.71 -0.11
N VAL A 314 -1.51 -11.78 0.68
CA VAL A 314 -1.16 -13.16 0.25
C VAL A 314 -2.25 -14.17 0.60
N GLU A 315 -2.40 -15.19 -0.25
CA GLU A 315 -3.34 -16.32 -0.08
C GLU A 315 -2.80 -17.44 0.82
#